data_AF-Q17704-F1
#
_entry.id   AF-Q17704-F1
#
_cell.length_a   1.000
_cell.length_b   1.000
_cell.length_c   1.000
_cell.angle_alpha   90.00
_cell.angle_beta   90.00
_cell.angle_gamma   90.00
#
_symmetry.space_group_name_H-M   'P 1'
#
loop_
_entity.id
_entity.type
_entity.pdbx_description
1 polymer ?
#
loop_
_entity_poly.entity_id
_entity_poly.type
_entity_poly.pdbx_seq_one_letter_code
_entity_poly.pdbx_strand_id
1 'polypeptide(L)'
;MNIEWFAIGVGAIVVLYILYHFIKMIWSILGLYVFYQPIDLKKKAGASWAVITGGTDGIGKSFSFELAKRGFNIYIVSRTQSKLEQTKKEIMEKYSNVEVRFATFDFTNPSISDYKKLLSQLNEVSIGMLINNVGMLFEYPENLHKTVGGIDVVANVTILNTLPVTLLSAGILPQMVSRKTGIIVNIGSVAGAAKMAEWSVYSASKKYVEWLTGCLRKEYEHQGIIIQAITPALVATKLSGHTETSLFCPDSATFAKSALNTVGHTSQTTGYINHQIQCEMLALFPECFLDSFVKKSSVETREKALAKKENKHLL
;
A
#
# COMPACT_ATOMS: atom_id res chain seq x y z
N MET A 1 2.94 -54.60 6.06
CA MET A 1 2.40 -53.51 5.21
C MET A 1 3.29 -53.44 3.97
N ASN A 2 2.73 -53.62 2.76
CA ASN A 2 3.53 -53.62 1.53
C ASN A 2 4.10 -52.21 1.31
N ILE A 3 5.40 -52.10 1.00
CA ILE A 3 6.09 -50.83 0.74
C ILE A 3 5.38 -50.04 -0.38
N GLU A 4 4.78 -50.75 -1.33
CA GLU A 4 3.97 -50.18 -2.41
C GLU A 4 2.76 -49.40 -1.90
N TRP A 5 1.97 -49.97 -0.98
CA TRP A 5 0.81 -49.28 -0.39
C TRP A 5 1.23 -48.05 0.41
N PHE A 6 2.36 -48.12 1.10
CA PHE A 6 2.92 -46.98 1.80
C PHE A 6 3.35 -45.87 0.82
N ALA A 7 4.06 -46.23 -0.26
CA ALA A 7 4.48 -45.28 -1.29
C ALA A 7 3.29 -44.63 -2.02
N ILE A 8 2.25 -45.40 -2.34
CA ILE A 8 0.99 -44.90 -2.91
C ILE A 8 0.31 -43.93 -1.94
N GLY A 9 0.23 -44.29 -0.64
CA GLY A 9 -0.36 -43.46 0.39
C GLY A 9 0.36 -42.11 0.55
N VAL A 10 1.70 -42.13 0.62
CA VAL A 10 2.52 -40.91 0.69
C VAL A 10 2.36 -40.08 -0.58
N GLY A 11 2.40 -40.72 -1.76
CA GLY A 11 2.19 -40.04 -3.05
C GLY A 11 0.84 -39.33 -3.13
N ALA A 12 -0.24 -39.99 -2.70
CA ALA A 12 -1.57 -39.40 -2.66
C ALA A 12 -1.64 -38.17 -1.72
N ILE A 13 -1.02 -38.24 -0.53
CA ILE A 13 -0.96 -37.11 0.41
C ILE A 13 -0.23 -35.92 -0.21
N VAL A 14 0.90 -36.15 -0.89
CA VAL A 14 1.66 -35.08 -1.57
C VAL A 14 0.84 -34.44 -2.69
N VAL A 15 0.17 -35.24 -3.52
CA VAL A 15 -0.71 -34.72 -4.59
C VAL A 15 -1.86 -33.89 -4.02
N LEU A 16 -2.54 -34.38 -2.97
CA LEU A 16 -3.62 -33.63 -2.31
C LEU A 16 -3.12 -32.31 -1.70
N TYR A 17 -1.91 -32.31 -1.13
CA TYR A 17 -1.29 -31.10 -0.60
C TYR A 17 -1.00 -30.07 -1.70
N ILE A 18 -0.45 -30.51 -2.85
CA ILE A 18 -0.21 -29.63 -4.01
C ILE A 18 -1.53 -29.08 -4.56
N LEU A 19 -2.54 -29.94 -4.73
CA LEU A 19 -3.87 -29.53 -5.20
C LEU A 19 -4.52 -28.53 -4.24
N TYR A 20 -4.43 -28.74 -2.94
CA TYR A 20 -4.95 -27.82 -1.94
C TYR A 20 -4.30 -26.43 -2.06
N HIS A 21 -2.97 -26.36 -2.16
CA HIS A 21 -2.28 -25.08 -2.34
C HIS A 21 -2.62 -24.43 -3.67
N PHE A 22 -2.72 -25.20 -4.74
CA PHE A 22 -3.14 -24.69 -6.04
C PHE A 22 -4.57 -24.13 -6.02
N ILE A 23 -5.53 -24.86 -5.44
CA ILE A 23 -6.92 -24.40 -5.28
C ILE A 23 -6.97 -23.14 -4.41
N LYS A 24 -6.20 -23.10 -3.31
CA LYS A 24 -6.12 -21.93 -2.43
C LYS A 24 -5.56 -20.71 -3.16
N MET A 25 -4.54 -20.89 -3.99
CA MET A 25 -3.96 -19.85 -4.84
C MET A 25 -4.96 -19.35 -5.89
N ILE A 26 -5.66 -20.26 -6.58
CA ILE A 26 -6.72 -19.87 -7.53
C ILE A 26 -7.85 -19.12 -6.81
N TRP A 27 -8.23 -19.55 -5.61
CA TRP A 27 -9.26 -18.90 -4.81
C TRP A 27 -8.84 -17.52 -4.29
N SER A 28 -7.56 -17.32 -3.92
CA SER A 28 -7.04 -16.00 -3.50
C SER A 28 -7.14 -14.96 -4.62
N ILE A 29 -7.08 -15.41 -5.88
CA ILE A 29 -7.26 -14.57 -7.07
C ILE A 29 -8.75 -14.45 -7.44
N LEU A 30 -9.40 -15.55 -7.83
CA LEU A 30 -10.76 -15.51 -8.37
C LEU A 30 -11.80 -15.11 -7.33
N GLY A 31 -11.68 -15.61 -6.09
CA GLY A 31 -12.55 -15.25 -4.99
C GLY A 31 -12.59 -13.73 -4.80
N LEU A 32 -11.42 -13.11 -4.71
CA LEU A 32 -11.30 -11.69 -4.39
C LEU A 32 -11.64 -10.76 -5.55
N TYR A 33 -11.23 -11.09 -6.78
CA TYR A 33 -11.32 -10.17 -7.92
C TYR A 33 -12.46 -10.47 -8.90
N VAL A 34 -13.10 -11.65 -8.80
CA VAL A 34 -14.17 -12.07 -9.72
C VAL A 34 -15.47 -12.34 -8.97
N PHE A 35 -15.43 -13.06 -7.85
CA PHE A 35 -16.64 -13.52 -7.17
C PHE A 35 -17.14 -12.56 -6.08
N TYR A 36 -16.25 -11.95 -5.30
CA TYR A 36 -16.66 -11.02 -4.25
C TYR A 36 -17.18 -9.70 -4.81
N GLN A 37 -18.37 -9.31 -4.34
CA GLN A 37 -18.95 -8.01 -4.62
C GLN A 37 -18.42 -6.97 -3.63
N PRO A 38 -18.02 -5.77 -4.09
CA PRO A 38 -17.54 -4.72 -3.21
C PRO A 38 -18.56 -4.37 -2.12
N ILE A 39 -18.12 -4.27 -0.87
CA ILE A 39 -18.95 -3.81 0.24
C ILE A 39 -19.18 -2.28 0.16
N ASP A 40 -20.29 -1.82 0.78
CA ASP A 40 -20.50 -0.39 1.03
C ASP A 40 -19.54 0.10 2.12
N LEU A 41 -18.41 0.68 1.68
CA LEU A 41 -17.38 1.20 2.56
C LEU A 41 -17.90 2.32 3.45
N LYS A 42 -18.79 3.20 2.96
CA LYS A 42 -19.29 4.34 3.74
C LYS A 42 -20.15 3.85 4.90
N LYS A 43 -21.02 2.87 4.64
CA LYS A 43 -21.80 2.21 5.68
C LYS A 43 -20.91 1.47 6.69
N LYS A 44 -19.89 0.76 6.22
CA LYS A 44 -18.98 -0.03 7.09
C LYS A 44 -17.99 0.81 7.88
N ALA A 45 -17.65 2.00 7.41
CA ALA A 45 -16.80 2.97 8.10
C ALA A 45 -17.52 3.69 9.25
N GLY A 46 -18.85 3.78 9.18
CA GLY A 46 -19.71 4.36 10.23
C GLY A 46 -19.46 5.84 10.53
N ALA A 47 -18.74 6.53 9.65
CA ALA A 47 -18.52 7.97 9.67
C ALA A 47 -18.17 8.48 8.26
N SER A 48 -18.29 9.78 8.03
CA SER A 48 -18.32 10.36 6.68
C SER A 48 -16.97 10.77 6.11
N TRP A 49 -15.93 10.94 6.94
CA TRP A 49 -14.64 11.44 6.48
C TRP A 49 -13.64 10.31 6.21
N ALA A 50 -12.89 10.46 5.11
CA ALA A 50 -11.73 9.65 4.81
C ALA A 50 -10.47 10.51 4.80
N VAL A 51 -9.44 10.10 5.54
CA VAL A 51 -8.12 10.74 5.55
C VAL A 51 -7.19 10.00 4.60
N ILE A 52 -6.53 10.72 3.69
CA ILE A 52 -5.54 10.16 2.75
C ILE A 52 -4.22 10.90 2.89
N THR A 53 -3.19 10.20 3.35
CA THR A 53 -1.81 10.73 3.38
C THR A 53 -1.17 10.64 1.99
N GLY A 54 -0.47 11.68 1.55
CA GLY A 54 0.09 11.75 0.21
C GLY A 54 -0.99 11.86 -0.88
N GLY A 55 -2.18 12.38 -0.55
CA GLY A 55 -3.36 12.37 -1.42
C GLY A 55 -3.37 13.40 -2.56
N THR A 56 -2.21 13.95 -2.94
CA THR A 56 -2.06 14.99 -3.98
C THR A 56 -1.36 14.52 -5.26
N ASP A 57 -0.85 13.28 -5.29
CA ASP A 57 -0.23 12.70 -6.49
C ASP A 57 -0.45 11.18 -6.52
N GLY A 58 -0.27 10.57 -7.69
CA GLY A 58 -0.31 9.12 -7.92
C GLY A 58 -1.49 8.38 -7.26
N ILE A 59 -1.19 7.25 -6.63
CA ILE A 59 -2.16 6.37 -5.95
C ILE A 59 -2.99 7.13 -4.90
N GLY A 60 -2.34 7.97 -4.09
CA GLY A 60 -3.02 8.75 -3.05
C GLY A 60 -4.08 9.68 -3.63
N LYS A 61 -3.75 10.41 -4.70
CA LYS A 61 -4.73 11.25 -5.40
C LYS A 61 -5.89 10.42 -5.93
N SER A 62 -5.60 9.28 -6.58
CA SER A 62 -6.65 8.40 -7.09
C SER A 62 -7.55 7.82 -5.99
N PHE A 63 -7.02 7.50 -4.81
CA PHE A 63 -7.85 7.14 -3.66
C PHE A 63 -8.75 8.28 -3.20
N SER A 64 -8.25 9.52 -3.13
CA SER A 64 -9.07 10.69 -2.78
C SER A 64 -10.27 10.84 -3.73
N PHE A 65 -10.05 10.69 -5.05
CA PHE A 65 -11.12 10.79 -6.05
C PHE A 65 -12.11 9.62 -5.99
N GLU A 66 -11.62 8.39 -5.81
CA GLU A 66 -12.48 7.21 -5.76
C GLU A 66 -13.31 7.17 -4.46
N LEU A 67 -12.77 7.63 -3.33
CA LEU A 67 -13.53 7.77 -2.08
C LEU A 67 -14.55 8.91 -2.15
N ALA A 68 -14.21 10.03 -2.79
CA ALA A 68 -15.17 11.12 -3.03
C ALA A 68 -16.34 10.62 -3.88
N LYS A 69 -16.06 9.84 -4.93
CA LYS A 69 -17.07 9.16 -5.76
C LYS A 69 -17.97 8.23 -4.94
N ARG A 70 -17.41 7.56 -3.93
CA ARG A 70 -18.15 6.70 -2.97
C ARG A 70 -18.87 7.51 -1.87
N GLY A 71 -18.84 8.84 -1.96
CA GLY A 71 -19.58 9.76 -1.08
C GLY A 71 -18.91 10.04 0.26
N PHE A 72 -17.61 9.77 0.41
CA PHE A 72 -16.85 10.24 1.57
C PHE A 72 -16.49 11.72 1.42
N ASN A 73 -16.53 12.46 2.53
CA ASN A 73 -15.79 13.71 2.66
C ASN A 73 -14.29 13.38 2.72
N ILE A 74 -13.45 14.22 2.13
CA ILE A 74 -12.03 13.92 1.94
C ILE A 74 -11.17 14.86 2.77
N TYR A 75 -10.26 14.28 3.56
CA TYR A 75 -9.20 15.03 4.26
C TYR A 75 -7.85 14.63 3.68
N ILE A 76 -7.19 15.54 2.95
CA ILE A 76 -5.91 15.27 2.30
C ILE A 76 -4.77 15.79 3.17
N VAL A 77 -3.77 14.96 3.45
CA VAL A 77 -2.55 15.39 4.15
C VAL A 77 -1.35 15.22 3.22
N SER A 78 -0.69 16.32 2.88
CA SER A 78 0.46 16.35 1.95
C SER A 78 1.38 17.55 2.24
N ARG A 79 2.54 17.59 1.60
CA ARG A 79 3.56 18.64 1.81
C ARG A 79 3.30 19.96 1.11
N THR A 80 2.74 19.93 -0.09
CA THR A 80 2.73 21.08 -0.98
C THR A 80 1.35 21.73 -0.99
N GLN A 81 1.24 22.91 -0.40
CA GLN A 81 -0.03 23.64 -0.28
C GLN A 81 -0.73 23.88 -1.63
N SER A 82 -0.01 24.31 -2.66
CA SER A 82 -0.60 24.53 -3.99
C SER A 82 -1.20 23.26 -4.59
N LYS A 83 -0.58 22.10 -4.39
CA LYS A 83 -1.11 20.80 -4.84
C LYS A 83 -2.33 20.36 -4.02
N LEU A 84 -2.36 20.69 -2.74
CA LEU A 84 -3.52 20.44 -1.86
C LEU A 84 -4.73 21.24 -2.33
N GLU A 85 -4.56 22.54 -2.55
CA GLU A 85 -5.59 23.46 -3.05
C GLU A 85 -6.10 23.03 -4.42
N GLN A 86 -5.19 22.69 -5.34
CA GLN A 86 -5.54 22.16 -6.66
C GLN A 86 -6.36 20.86 -6.55
N THR A 87 -5.88 19.88 -5.78
CA THR A 87 -6.58 18.59 -5.64
C THR A 87 -7.95 18.76 -5.00
N LYS A 88 -8.07 19.64 -4.01
CA LYS A 88 -9.35 20.01 -3.40
C LYS A 88 -10.32 20.54 -4.45
N LYS A 89 -9.89 21.51 -5.26
CA LYS A 89 -10.70 22.10 -6.34
C LYS A 89 -11.18 21.04 -7.31
N GLU A 90 -10.27 20.20 -7.84
CA GLU A 90 -10.62 19.18 -8.83
C GLU A 90 -11.60 18.12 -8.28
N ILE A 91 -11.50 17.75 -7.00
CA ILE A 91 -12.46 16.81 -6.37
C ILE A 91 -13.84 17.48 -6.26
N MET A 92 -13.90 18.71 -5.75
CA MET A 92 -15.16 19.43 -5.54
C MET A 92 -15.88 19.78 -6.86
N GLU A 93 -15.12 20.02 -7.94
CA GLU A 93 -15.68 20.22 -9.28
C GLU A 93 -16.38 18.95 -9.81
N LYS A 94 -15.85 17.76 -9.48
CA LYS A 94 -16.39 16.48 -9.95
C LYS A 94 -17.47 15.91 -9.04
N TYR A 95 -17.41 16.21 -7.74
CA TYR A 95 -18.29 15.67 -6.71
C TYR A 95 -18.76 16.81 -5.79
N SER A 96 -19.83 17.50 -6.19
CA SER A 96 -20.33 18.69 -5.48
C SER A 96 -20.97 18.39 -4.13
N ASN A 97 -21.26 17.13 -3.84
CA ASN A 97 -21.94 16.67 -2.61
C ASN A 97 -20.97 16.20 -1.51
N VAL A 98 -19.66 16.40 -1.68
CA VAL A 98 -18.65 16.07 -0.65
C VAL A 98 -17.88 17.30 -0.22
N GLU A 99 -17.45 17.31 1.03
CA GLU A 99 -16.52 18.32 1.55
C GLU A 99 -15.07 17.86 1.37
N VAL A 100 -14.18 18.83 1.16
CA VAL A 100 -12.73 18.57 1.13
C VAL A 100 -11.98 19.53 2.04
N ARG A 101 -11.27 18.95 3.01
CA ARG A 101 -10.31 19.62 3.90
C ARG A 101 -8.89 19.14 3.59
N PHE A 102 -7.91 19.91 4.01
CA PHE A 102 -6.52 19.48 3.93
C PHE A 102 -5.68 20.03 5.08
N ALA A 103 -4.56 19.36 5.33
CA ALA A 103 -3.50 19.83 6.20
C ALA A 103 -2.15 19.70 5.48
N THR A 104 -1.33 20.73 5.63
CA THR A 104 0.05 20.73 5.15
C THR A 104 0.94 20.06 6.19
N PHE A 105 1.61 18.97 5.83
CA PHE A 105 2.51 18.25 6.73
C PHE A 105 3.66 17.57 5.97
N ASP A 106 4.88 17.69 6.50
CA ASP A 106 6.03 16.93 6.02
C ASP A 106 6.24 15.66 6.84
N PHE A 107 5.96 14.51 6.23
CA PHE A 107 6.05 13.21 6.88
C PHE A 107 7.50 12.72 7.09
N THR A 108 8.51 13.45 6.60
CA THR A 108 9.90 13.23 7.00
C THR A 108 10.22 13.84 8.37
N ASN A 109 9.39 14.76 8.86
CA ASN A 109 9.56 15.38 10.18
C ASN A 109 9.23 14.37 11.29
N PRO A 110 10.17 14.00 12.17
CA PRO A 110 9.91 13.06 13.27
C PRO A 110 9.31 13.72 14.53
N SER A 111 9.03 15.03 14.50
CA SER A 111 8.54 15.80 15.65
C SER A 111 7.18 15.32 16.17
N ILE A 112 7.17 14.71 17.36
CA ILE A 112 5.94 14.22 18.02
C ILE A 112 4.97 15.36 18.33
N SER A 113 5.48 16.56 18.64
CA SER A 113 4.61 17.72 18.90
C SER A 113 3.88 18.18 17.63
N ASP A 114 4.51 18.06 16.46
CA ASP A 114 3.86 18.38 15.18
C ASP A 114 2.85 17.30 14.78
N TYR A 115 3.15 16.01 15.02
CA TYR A 115 2.15 14.95 14.87
C TYR A 115 0.94 15.16 15.78
N LYS A 116 1.13 15.61 17.04
CA LYS A 116 0.01 15.93 17.94
C LYS A 116 -0.86 17.07 17.39
N LYS A 117 -0.26 18.12 16.81
CA LYS A 117 -1.01 19.22 16.15
C LYS A 117 -1.81 18.70 14.96
N LEU A 118 -1.19 17.89 14.09
CA LEU A 118 -1.89 17.27 12.95
C LEU A 118 -3.05 16.39 13.41
N LEU A 119 -2.83 15.53 14.41
CA LEU A 119 -3.88 14.67 14.97
C LEU A 119 -5.03 15.47 15.59
N SER A 120 -4.74 16.60 16.23
CA SER A 120 -5.78 17.51 16.73
C SER A 120 -6.68 17.99 15.59
N GLN A 121 -6.09 18.45 14.48
CA GLN A 121 -6.84 18.92 13.30
C GLN A 121 -7.64 17.80 12.63
N LEU A 122 -7.07 16.60 12.52
CA LEU A 122 -7.74 15.45 11.91
C LEU A 122 -8.92 14.97 12.77
N ASN A 123 -8.79 14.98 14.10
CA ASN A 123 -9.84 14.55 15.01
C ASN A 123 -10.98 15.57 15.20
N GLU A 124 -10.93 16.74 14.55
CA GLU A 124 -12.08 17.67 14.45
C GLU A 124 -13.23 17.10 13.61
N VAL A 125 -12.96 16.07 12.80
CA VAL A 125 -13.96 15.40 11.97
C VAL A 125 -14.12 13.93 12.36
N SER A 126 -15.31 13.38 12.13
CA SER A 126 -15.58 11.96 12.33
C SER A 126 -14.96 11.14 11.19
N ILE A 127 -13.77 10.59 11.43
CA ILE A 127 -12.99 9.81 10.47
C ILE A 127 -13.50 8.38 10.46
N GLY A 128 -14.12 7.99 9.35
CA GLY A 128 -14.56 6.61 9.10
C GLY A 128 -13.49 5.78 8.40
N MET A 129 -12.62 6.41 7.61
CA MET A 129 -11.57 5.71 6.87
C MET A 129 -10.22 6.44 6.95
N LEU A 130 -9.14 5.70 7.20
CA LEU A 130 -7.76 6.18 7.12
C LEU A 130 -7.02 5.38 6.05
N ILE A 131 -6.46 6.07 5.05
CA ILE A 131 -5.56 5.49 4.06
C ILE A 131 -4.14 6.01 4.33
N ASN A 132 -3.32 5.19 4.98
CA ASN A 132 -1.90 5.41 5.14
C ASN A 132 -1.17 5.04 3.83
N ASN A 133 -1.18 5.97 2.89
CA ASN A 133 -0.61 5.83 1.54
C ASN A 133 0.76 6.48 1.35
N VAL A 134 1.13 7.48 2.16
CA VAL A 134 2.36 8.23 1.96
C VAL A 134 3.57 7.27 2.00
N GLY A 135 4.49 7.47 1.06
CA GLY A 135 5.66 6.63 0.93
C GLY A 135 6.73 7.31 0.10
N MET A 136 7.98 6.96 0.37
CA MET A 136 9.13 7.35 -0.44
C MET A 136 10.05 6.15 -0.66
N LEU A 137 10.79 6.20 -1.76
CA LEU A 137 11.79 5.21 -2.15
C LEU A 137 13.09 5.93 -2.54
N PHE A 138 14.19 5.18 -2.55
CA PHE A 138 15.48 5.66 -3.01
C PHE A 138 15.44 5.98 -4.50
N GLU A 139 16.24 6.94 -4.95
CA GLU A 139 16.28 7.34 -6.36
C GLU A 139 16.53 6.16 -7.31
N TYR A 140 17.38 5.23 -6.90
CA TYR A 140 17.63 3.94 -7.53
C TYR A 140 18.17 2.94 -6.49
N PRO A 141 18.14 1.63 -6.77
CA PRO A 141 18.68 0.63 -5.84
C PRO A 141 20.20 0.72 -5.76
N GLU A 142 20.71 0.71 -4.54
CA GLU A 142 22.14 0.70 -4.26
C GLU A 142 22.40 0.08 -2.88
N ASN A 143 23.61 -0.40 -2.66
CA ASN A 143 24.09 -0.79 -1.34
C ASN A 143 23.90 0.34 -0.33
N LEU A 144 23.49 -0.01 0.90
CA LEU A 144 23.10 0.96 1.93
C LEU A 144 24.17 2.04 2.21
N HIS A 145 25.44 1.66 2.25
CA HIS A 145 26.55 2.59 2.51
C HIS A 145 26.91 3.49 1.31
N LYS A 146 26.28 3.26 0.14
CA LYS A 146 26.47 4.01 -1.11
C LYS A 146 25.20 4.76 -1.54
N THR A 147 24.16 4.77 -0.71
CA THR A 147 22.90 5.46 -1.00
C THR A 147 23.16 6.94 -1.34
N VAL A 148 22.63 7.39 -2.47
CA VAL A 148 22.69 8.80 -2.89
C VAL A 148 21.99 9.68 -1.84
N GLY A 149 22.66 10.76 -1.44
CA GLY A 149 22.22 11.63 -0.35
C GLY A 149 22.53 11.09 1.06
N GLY A 150 23.23 9.95 1.15
CA GLY A 150 23.80 9.44 2.40
C GLY A 150 22.77 9.09 3.47
N ILE A 151 23.19 9.22 4.72
CA ILE A 151 22.40 8.83 5.90
C ILE A 151 21.10 9.61 6.05
N ASP A 152 21.02 10.85 5.55
CA ASP A 152 19.83 11.68 5.65
C ASP A 152 18.66 11.11 4.82
N VAL A 153 18.96 10.63 3.60
CA VAL A 153 17.95 9.97 2.76
C VAL A 153 17.53 8.64 3.37
N VAL A 154 18.46 7.88 3.95
CA VAL A 154 18.17 6.63 4.65
C VAL A 154 17.22 6.88 5.84
N ALA A 155 17.49 7.91 6.64
CA ALA A 155 16.62 8.33 7.74
C ALA A 155 15.24 8.75 7.24
N ASN A 156 15.17 9.58 6.20
CA ASN A 156 13.91 10.05 5.63
C ASN A 156 13.03 8.90 5.11
N VAL A 157 13.60 7.93 4.38
CA VAL A 157 12.87 6.74 3.92
C VAL A 157 12.35 5.93 5.10
N THR A 158 13.17 5.75 6.13
CA THR A 158 12.78 5.02 7.36
C THR A 158 11.62 5.72 8.06
N ILE A 159 11.77 7.02 8.35
CA ILE A 159 10.78 7.82 9.09
C ILE A 159 9.47 7.85 8.31
N LEU A 160 9.48 8.32 7.06
CA LEU A 160 8.26 8.55 6.30
C LEU A 160 7.48 7.26 6.01
N ASN A 161 8.15 6.12 5.81
CA ASN A 161 7.46 4.87 5.52
C ASN A 161 6.92 4.14 6.78
N THR A 162 7.39 4.48 7.99
CA THR A 162 7.03 3.73 9.21
C THR A 162 6.34 4.58 10.28
N LEU A 163 6.75 5.83 10.47
CA LEU A 163 6.24 6.68 11.54
C LEU A 163 4.81 7.19 11.29
N PRO A 164 4.45 7.72 10.11
CA PRO A 164 3.10 8.23 9.86
C PRO A 164 2.02 7.16 10.03
N VAL A 165 2.23 5.97 9.44
CA VAL A 165 1.27 4.85 9.54
C VAL A 165 1.04 4.46 11.00
N THR A 166 2.08 4.54 11.83
CA THR A 166 2.01 4.19 13.25
C THR A 166 1.26 5.26 14.03
N LEU A 167 1.72 6.51 13.95
CA LEU A 167 1.19 7.61 14.76
C LEU A 167 -0.23 8.01 14.34
N LEU A 168 -0.53 8.03 13.04
CA LEU A 168 -1.88 8.34 12.56
C LEU A 168 -2.87 7.25 12.93
N SER A 169 -2.48 5.97 12.81
CA SER A 169 -3.34 4.87 13.28
C SER A 169 -3.58 4.99 14.78
N ALA A 170 -2.53 5.16 15.60
CA ALA A 170 -2.67 5.31 17.05
C ALA A 170 -3.53 6.51 17.46
N GLY A 171 -3.43 7.64 16.75
CA GLY A 171 -4.17 8.86 17.06
C GLY A 171 -5.62 8.90 16.55
N ILE A 172 -5.97 8.11 15.54
CA ILE A 172 -7.32 8.04 14.96
C ILE A 172 -8.12 6.85 15.48
N LEU A 173 -7.47 5.73 15.82
CA LEU A 173 -8.12 4.54 16.38
C LEU A 173 -9.08 4.82 17.54
N PRO A 174 -8.82 5.72 18.50
CA PRO A 174 -9.73 5.97 19.62
C PRO A 174 -11.16 6.32 19.19
N GLN A 175 -11.33 7.13 18.13
CA GLN A 175 -12.67 7.48 17.63
C GLN A 175 -13.33 6.35 16.85
N MET A 176 -12.56 5.43 16.25
CA MET A 176 -13.10 4.23 15.60
C MET A 176 -13.55 3.19 16.64
N VAL A 177 -12.76 3.01 17.69
CA VAL A 177 -13.03 2.11 18.82
C VAL A 177 -14.31 2.52 19.55
N SER A 178 -14.46 3.81 19.88
CA SER A 178 -15.65 4.31 20.58
C SER A 178 -16.94 4.07 19.81
N ARG A 179 -16.90 4.13 18.47
CA ARG A 179 -18.05 3.86 17.59
C ARG A 179 -18.17 2.40 17.18
N LYS A 180 -17.20 1.54 17.49
CA LYS A 180 -17.10 0.14 17.05
C LYS A 180 -17.17 -0.04 15.53
N THR A 181 -16.64 0.93 14.80
CA THR A 181 -16.66 0.98 13.33
C THR A 181 -15.57 1.90 12.81
N GLY A 182 -14.92 1.48 11.73
CA GLY A 182 -13.85 2.24 11.10
C GLY A 182 -13.10 1.35 10.11
N ILE A 183 -12.35 1.98 9.21
CA ILE A 183 -11.55 1.29 8.20
C ILE A 183 -10.15 1.91 8.17
N ILE A 184 -9.12 1.10 8.36
CA ILE A 184 -7.71 1.50 8.17
C ILE A 184 -7.13 0.67 7.03
N VAL A 185 -6.66 1.35 5.99
CA VAL A 185 -5.95 0.74 4.86
C VAL A 185 -4.52 1.26 4.84
N ASN A 186 -3.57 0.33 4.93
CA ASN A 186 -2.15 0.64 4.94
C ASN A 186 -1.51 0.18 3.63
N ILE A 187 -0.85 1.10 2.92
CA ILE A 187 -0.23 0.82 1.63
C ILE A 187 1.21 0.34 1.81
N GLY A 188 1.37 -0.99 1.74
CA GLY A 188 2.65 -1.67 1.69
C GLY A 188 3.26 -1.64 0.27
N SER A 189 3.96 -2.70 -0.09
CA SER A 189 4.50 -2.94 -1.43
C SER A 189 4.87 -4.41 -1.53
N VAL A 190 4.85 -4.98 -2.73
CA VAL A 190 5.45 -6.31 -2.96
C VAL A 190 6.92 -6.37 -2.58
N ALA A 191 7.63 -5.23 -2.50
CA ALA A 191 8.99 -5.16 -1.98
C ALA A 191 9.09 -5.55 -0.48
N GLY A 192 7.99 -5.56 0.26
CA GLY A 192 7.91 -6.08 1.63
C GLY A 192 7.78 -7.61 1.70
N ALA A 193 7.41 -8.27 0.60
CA ALA A 193 7.20 -9.72 0.56
C ALA A 193 8.51 -10.52 0.42
N ALA A 194 9.58 -9.89 -0.07
CA ALA A 194 10.90 -10.50 -0.26
C ALA A 194 12.01 -9.60 0.31
N LYS A 195 13.18 -10.18 0.59
CA LYS A 195 14.37 -9.46 1.06
C LYS A 195 15.05 -8.79 -0.14
N MET A 196 14.57 -7.61 -0.52
CA MET A 196 15.04 -6.95 -1.75
C MET A 196 16.45 -6.36 -1.55
N ALA A 197 17.50 -7.05 -2.02
CA ALA A 197 18.87 -6.54 -2.04
C ALA A 197 18.92 -5.16 -2.73
N GLU A 198 19.79 -4.26 -2.23
CA GLU A 198 19.93 -2.87 -2.72
C GLU A 198 18.69 -1.97 -2.53
N TRP A 199 17.59 -2.50 -2.01
CA TRP A 199 16.39 -1.79 -1.56
C TRP A 199 16.16 -1.92 -0.04
N SER A 200 17.22 -2.19 0.72
CA SER A 200 17.15 -2.73 2.08
C SER A 200 16.16 -2.01 3.00
N VAL A 201 16.31 -0.69 3.20
CA VAL A 201 15.43 0.08 4.09
C VAL A 201 14.02 0.22 3.52
N TYR A 202 13.88 0.36 2.20
CA TYR A 202 12.56 0.43 1.57
C TYR A 202 11.79 -0.88 1.78
N SER A 203 12.41 -2.02 1.44
CA SER A 203 11.86 -3.36 1.63
C SER A 203 11.50 -3.63 3.10
N ALA A 204 12.43 -3.36 4.03
CA ALA A 204 12.19 -3.51 5.46
C ALA A 204 11.04 -2.61 5.96
N SER A 205 10.99 -1.35 5.51
CA SER A 205 9.91 -0.42 5.89
C SER A 205 8.54 -0.87 5.37
N LYS A 206 8.47 -1.45 4.18
CA LYS A 206 7.21 -1.98 3.63
C LYS A 206 6.79 -3.28 4.34
N LYS A 207 7.75 -4.11 4.76
CA LYS A 207 7.45 -5.24 5.65
C LYS A 207 6.93 -4.78 7.02
N TYR A 208 7.50 -3.70 7.58
CA TYR A 208 6.99 -3.10 8.82
C TYR A 208 5.52 -2.71 8.69
N VAL A 209 5.12 -2.06 7.59
CA VAL A 209 3.71 -1.68 7.33
C VAL A 209 2.80 -2.91 7.34
N GLU A 210 3.17 -3.98 6.62
CA GLU A 210 2.39 -5.22 6.59
C GLU A 210 2.25 -5.83 7.98
N TRP A 211 3.36 -5.90 8.73
CA TRP A 211 3.39 -6.53 10.04
C TRP A 211 2.58 -5.75 11.07
N LEU A 212 2.75 -4.43 11.11
CA LEU A 212 1.96 -3.52 11.94
C LEU A 212 0.46 -3.68 11.65
N THR A 213 0.08 -3.72 10.37
CA THR A 213 -1.31 -3.94 9.96
C THR A 213 -1.85 -5.26 10.50
N GLY A 214 -1.04 -6.32 10.47
CA GLY A 214 -1.41 -7.63 11.00
C GLY A 214 -1.62 -7.65 12.51
N CYS A 215 -0.76 -6.95 13.26
CA CYS A 215 -0.92 -6.80 14.71
C CYS A 215 -2.20 -6.01 15.03
N LEU A 216 -2.35 -4.81 14.47
CA LEU A 216 -3.51 -3.96 14.71
C LEU A 216 -4.82 -4.68 14.36
N ARG A 217 -4.86 -5.42 13.26
CA ARG A 217 -6.06 -6.20 12.91
C ARG A 217 -6.45 -7.19 14.01
N LYS A 218 -5.50 -7.98 14.53
CA LYS A 218 -5.78 -8.92 15.63
C LYS A 218 -6.25 -8.21 16.91
N GLU A 219 -5.77 -6.99 17.14
CA GLU A 219 -6.13 -6.16 18.29
C GLU A 219 -7.52 -5.49 18.16
N TYR A 220 -7.98 -5.18 16.95
CA TYR A 220 -9.15 -4.30 16.74
C TYR A 220 -10.28 -4.89 15.88
N GLU A 221 -10.07 -6.00 15.16
CA GLU A 221 -11.10 -6.57 14.27
C GLU A 221 -12.36 -7.02 15.02
N HIS A 222 -12.19 -7.54 16.24
CA HIS A 222 -13.29 -7.95 17.12
C HIS A 222 -14.14 -6.75 17.61
N GLN A 223 -13.65 -5.53 17.42
CA GLN A 223 -14.37 -4.28 17.73
C GLN A 223 -15.07 -3.69 16.51
N GLY A 224 -15.14 -4.43 15.39
CA GLY A 224 -15.82 -3.99 14.17
C GLY A 224 -14.99 -3.07 13.26
N ILE A 225 -13.68 -2.95 13.53
CA ILE A 225 -12.76 -2.13 12.73
C ILE A 225 -12.09 -2.99 11.66
N ILE A 226 -12.21 -2.59 10.41
CA ILE A 226 -11.54 -3.26 9.29
C ILE A 226 -10.12 -2.70 9.17
N ILE A 227 -9.10 -3.56 9.25
CA ILE A 227 -7.70 -3.17 9.08
C ILE A 227 -7.05 -4.06 8.03
N GLN A 228 -6.64 -3.47 6.91
CA GLN A 228 -6.17 -4.21 5.74
C GLN A 228 -4.87 -3.63 5.15
N ALA A 229 -3.98 -4.53 4.72
CA ALA A 229 -2.77 -4.16 3.99
C ALA A 229 -3.03 -4.30 2.49
N ILE A 230 -2.65 -3.29 1.72
CA ILE A 230 -2.60 -3.37 0.26
C ILE A 230 -1.14 -3.24 -0.18
N THR A 231 -0.61 -4.28 -0.83
CA THR A 231 0.82 -4.41 -1.18
C THR A 231 1.00 -4.40 -2.71
N PRO A 232 0.88 -3.22 -3.35
CA PRO A 232 0.96 -3.13 -4.81
C PRO A 232 2.33 -3.50 -5.37
N ALA A 233 2.32 -4.00 -6.61
CA ALA A 233 3.49 -4.02 -7.48
C ALA A 233 3.61 -2.68 -8.23
N LEU A 234 4.15 -2.67 -9.45
CA LEU A 234 4.36 -1.45 -10.22
C LEU A 234 3.02 -0.80 -10.60
N VAL A 235 2.84 0.47 -10.26
CA VAL A 235 1.67 1.28 -10.67
C VAL A 235 2.20 2.53 -11.36
N ALA A 236 1.66 2.85 -12.54
CA ALA A 236 2.11 3.95 -13.37
C ALA A 236 1.91 5.30 -12.64
N THR A 237 2.99 5.78 -12.03
CA THR A 237 3.04 6.97 -11.19
C THR A 237 4.43 7.61 -11.25
N LYS A 238 4.52 8.91 -10.94
CA LYS A 238 5.80 9.61 -10.83
C LYS A 238 6.77 8.94 -9.84
N LEU A 239 6.25 8.41 -8.74
CA LEU A 239 7.05 7.72 -7.71
C LEU A 239 7.78 6.50 -8.29
N SER A 240 7.10 5.73 -9.15
CA SER A 240 7.68 4.56 -9.82
C SER A 240 8.62 4.89 -10.97
N GLY A 241 8.66 6.15 -11.43
CA GLY A 241 9.36 6.55 -12.65
C GLY A 241 8.73 6.05 -13.96
N HIS A 242 7.63 5.29 -13.90
CA HIS A 242 6.91 4.74 -15.05
C HIS A 242 5.61 5.49 -15.28
N THR A 243 5.39 5.99 -16.50
CA THR A 243 4.14 6.65 -16.92
C THR A 243 3.31 5.81 -17.87
N GLU A 244 3.90 4.79 -18.47
CA GLU A 244 3.20 3.88 -19.38
C GLU A 244 2.40 2.84 -18.60
N THR A 245 1.22 2.53 -19.12
CA THR A 245 0.35 1.51 -18.55
C THR A 245 0.52 0.20 -19.29
N SER A 246 0.42 -0.91 -18.57
CA SER A 246 0.43 -2.26 -19.12
C SER A 246 -0.46 -3.17 -18.27
N LEU A 247 -0.62 -4.43 -18.71
CA LEU A 247 -1.39 -5.41 -17.95
C LEU A 247 -0.89 -5.58 -16.51
N PHE A 248 0.43 -5.47 -16.28
CA PHE A 248 1.06 -5.59 -14.96
C PHE A 248 1.47 -4.23 -14.36
N CYS A 249 1.11 -3.13 -15.00
CA CYS A 249 1.39 -1.76 -14.54
C CYS A 249 0.15 -0.89 -14.82
N PRO A 250 -0.93 -0.99 -14.02
CA PRO A 250 -2.12 -0.20 -14.22
C PRO A 250 -1.87 1.29 -13.92
N ASP A 251 -2.73 2.16 -14.43
CA ASP A 251 -2.80 3.55 -13.95
C ASP A 251 -3.32 3.60 -12.49
N SER A 252 -3.04 4.71 -11.82
CA SER A 252 -3.40 4.86 -10.41
C SER A 252 -4.91 4.87 -10.14
N ALA A 253 -5.75 5.28 -11.09
CA ALA A 253 -7.20 5.31 -10.91
C ALA A 253 -7.81 3.91 -11.02
N THR A 254 -7.40 3.13 -12.03
CA THR A 254 -7.75 1.72 -12.16
C THR A 254 -7.30 0.93 -10.93
N PHE A 255 -6.06 1.16 -10.48
CA PHE A 255 -5.53 0.56 -9.26
C PHE A 255 -6.36 0.94 -8.03
N ALA A 256 -6.61 2.23 -7.78
CA ALA A 256 -7.33 2.69 -6.58
C ALA A 256 -8.75 2.11 -6.50
N LYS A 257 -9.48 2.06 -7.63
CA LYS A 257 -10.81 1.42 -7.70
C LYS A 257 -10.73 -0.07 -7.36
N SER A 258 -9.81 -0.81 -7.99
CA SER A 258 -9.64 -2.25 -7.72
C SER A 258 -9.26 -2.49 -6.26
N ALA A 259 -8.32 -1.72 -5.74
CA ALA A 259 -7.82 -1.84 -4.39
C ALA A 259 -8.93 -1.61 -3.36
N LEU A 260 -9.75 -0.56 -3.52
CA LEU A 260 -10.88 -0.28 -2.63
C LEU A 260 -12.00 -1.32 -2.74
N ASN A 261 -12.14 -2.01 -3.88
CA ASN A 261 -13.10 -3.11 -4.01
C ASN A 261 -12.72 -4.34 -3.18
N THR A 262 -11.44 -4.51 -2.83
CA THR A 262 -10.98 -5.62 -1.98
C THR A 262 -11.19 -5.38 -0.49
N VAL A 263 -11.44 -4.13 -0.08
CA VAL A 263 -11.45 -3.74 1.32
C VAL A 263 -12.55 -4.49 2.08
N GLY A 264 -12.17 -5.18 3.16
CA GLY A 264 -13.10 -5.94 4.01
C GLY A 264 -13.32 -7.39 3.57
N HIS A 265 -12.72 -7.83 2.46
CA HIS A 265 -12.79 -9.23 2.01
C HIS A 265 -11.55 -10.05 2.36
N THR A 266 -10.43 -9.41 2.68
CA THR A 266 -9.16 -10.07 3.01
C THR A 266 -8.32 -9.21 3.94
N SER A 267 -7.40 -9.82 4.68
CA SER A 267 -6.45 -9.10 5.52
C SER A 267 -5.32 -8.42 4.73
N GLN A 268 -4.93 -9.01 3.61
CA GLN A 268 -3.82 -8.56 2.77
C GLN A 268 -4.08 -8.94 1.31
N THR A 269 -3.70 -8.05 0.41
CA THR A 269 -3.83 -8.25 -1.04
C THR A 269 -2.92 -7.30 -1.80
N THR A 270 -2.59 -7.61 -3.05
CA THR A 270 -1.90 -6.65 -3.93
C THR A 270 -2.81 -5.52 -4.42
N GLY A 271 -4.13 -5.66 -4.26
CA GLY A 271 -5.15 -4.68 -4.66
C GLY A 271 -5.50 -4.70 -6.15
N TYR A 272 -4.78 -5.47 -6.97
CA TYR A 272 -5.01 -5.58 -8.40
C TYR A 272 -4.74 -7.00 -8.90
N ILE A 273 -5.65 -7.55 -9.71
CA ILE A 273 -5.64 -8.97 -10.08
C ILE A 273 -4.33 -9.43 -10.71
N ASN A 274 -3.75 -8.64 -11.63
CA ASN A 274 -2.50 -9.02 -12.31
C ASN A 274 -1.29 -8.94 -11.38
N HIS A 275 -1.32 -8.03 -10.40
CA HIS A 275 -0.30 -8.05 -9.33
C HIS A 275 -0.45 -9.29 -8.46
N GLN A 276 -1.68 -9.72 -8.15
CA GLN A 276 -1.90 -10.94 -7.38
C GLN A 276 -1.37 -12.15 -8.15
N ILE A 277 -1.70 -12.29 -9.44
CA ILE A 277 -1.17 -13.36 -10.31
C ILE A 277 0.37 -13.34 -10.29
N GLN A 278 1.00 -12.17 -10.45
CA GLN A 278 2.44 -12.04 -10.40
C GLN A 278 3.03 -12.49 -9.06
N CYS A 279 2.45 -12.08 -7.94
CA CYS A 279 2.91 -12.47 -6.60
C CYS A 279 2.75 -13.97 -6.34
N GLU A 280 1.60 -14.54 -6.68
CA GLU A 280 1.34 -15.97 -6.52
C GLU A 280 2.29 -16.81 -7.40
N MET A 281 2.56 -16.37 -8.64
CA MET A 281 3.56 -17.01 -9.51
C MET A 281 4.98 -16.92 -8.94
N LEU A 282 5.39 -15.76 -8.44
CA LEU A 282 6.72 -15.58 -7.83
C LEU A 282 6.87 -16.44 -6.57
N ALA A 283 5.80 -16.64 -5.79
CA ALA A 283 5.81 -17.48 -4.60
C ALA A 283 6.04 -18.97 -4.89
N LEU A 284 5.90 -19.42 -6.14
CA LEU A 284 6.21 -20.80 -6.56
C LEU A 284 7.71 -21.06 -6.72
N PHE A 285 8.52 -20.01 -6.85
CA PHE A 285 9.96 -20.15 -7.08
C PHE A 285 10.75 -20.19 -5.76
N PRO A 286 11.85 -20.96 -5.70
CA PRO A 286 12.77 -20.92 -4.56
C PRO A 286 13.38 -19.53 -4.32
N GLU A 287 13.77 -19.24 -3.08
CA GLU A 287 14.36 -17.94 -2.68
C GLU A 287 15.59 -17.57 -3.53
N CYS A 288 16.44 -18.54 -3.90
CA CYS A 288 17.61 -18.27 -4.74
C CYS A 288 17.26 -17.76 -6.16
N PHE A 289 16.11 -18.16 -6.71
CA PHE A 289 15.63 -17.66 -7.98
C PHE A 289 15.11 -16.23 -7.83
N LEU A 290 14.35 -15.97 -6.76
CA LEU A 290 13.88 -14.63 -6.43
C LEU A 290 15.05 -13.66 -6.19
N ASP A 291 16.07 -14.05 -5.45
CA ASP A 291 17.27 -13.25 -5.20
C ASP A 291 18.01 -12.91 -6.50
N SER A 292 18.13 -13.89 -7.39
CA SER A 292 18.75 -13.70 -8.70
C SER A 292 17.95 -12.72 -9.57
N PHE A 293 16.62 -12.87 -9.58
CA PHE A 293 15.71 -11.95 -10.29
C PHE A 293 15.79 -10.53 -9.72
N VAL A 294 15.75 -10.39 -8.39
CA VAL A 294 15.84 -9.10 -7.69
C VAL A 294 17.16 -8.41 -7.97
N LYS A 295 18.28 -9.14 -7.90
CA LYS A 295 19.61 -8.59 -8.19
C LYS A 295 19.68 -8.07 -9.62
N LYS A 296 19.22 -8.86 -10.59
CA LYS A 296 19.18 -8.44 -12.00
C LYS A 296 18.32 -7.19 -12.20
N SER A 297 17.09 -7.21 -11.68
CA SER A 297 16.16 -6.08 -11.78
C SER A 297 16.71 -4.81 -11.12
N SER A 298 17.43 -4.95 -10.00
CA SER A 298 18.04 -3.82 -9.30
C SER A 298 19.18 -3.20 -10.10
N VAL A 299 20.07 -4.03 -10.66
CA VAL A 299 21.15 -3.57 -11.56
C VAL A 299 20.57 -2.81 -12.77
N GLU A 300 19.60 -3.39 -13.47
CA GLU A 300 18.96 -2.75 -14.64
C GLU A 300 18.28 -1.41 -14.28
N THR A 301 17.64 -1.35 -13.10
CA THR A 301 16.99 -0.12 -12.62
C THR A 301 18.02 0.96 -12.31
N ARG A 302 19.14 0.59 -11.66
CA ARG A 302 20.25 1.51 -11.37
C ARG A 302 20.88 2.03 -12.65
N GLU A 303 21.19 1.16 -13.60
CA GLU A 303 21.79 1.55 -14.89
C GLU A 303 20.90 2.53 -15.67
N LYS A 304 19.59 2.26 -15.76
CA LYS A 304 18.63 3.18 -16.38
C LYS A 304 18.57 4.53 -15.68
N ALA A 305 18.61 4.55 -14.35
CA ALA A 305 18.58 5.79 -13.58
C ALA A 305 19.86 6.62 -13.78
N LEU A 306 21.02 5.97 -13.81
CA LEU A 306 22.32 6.62 -14.06
C LEU A 306 22.40 7.18 -15.49
N ALA A 307 22.01 6.41 -16.50
CA ALA A 307 21.98 6.87 -17.90
C ALA A 307 21.05 8.09 -18.08
N LYS A 308 19.91 8.11 -17.38
CA LYS A 308 18.98 9.26 -17.39
C LYS A 308 19.60 10.51 -16.74
N LYS A 309 20.52 10.36 -15.77
CA LYS A 309 21.26 11.50 -15.19
C LYS A 309 22.31 12.03 -16.14
N GLU A 310 23.09 11.14 -16.76
CA GLU A 310 24.12 11.53 -17.74
C GLU A 310 23.52 12.32 -18.90
N ASN A 311 22.40 11.85 -19.46
CA ASN A 311 21.68 12.56 -20.52
C ASN A 311 21.11 13.92 -20.09
N LYS A 312 20.78 14.11 -18.81
CA LYS A 312 20.34 15.41 -18.28
C LYS A 312 21.47 16.41 -18.08
N HIS A 313 22.71 15.94 -17.96
CA HIS A 313 23.89 16.81 -17.84
C HIS A 313 24.45 17.24 -19.20
N LEU A 314 24.06 16.56 -20.29
CA LEU A 314 24.44 16.89 -21.67
C LEU A 314 23.50 17.89 -22.36
N LEU A 315 22.35 18.22 -21.75
CA LEU A 315 21.35 19.19 -22.23
C LEU A 315 21.42 20.48 -21.41
#